data_AF-A0A0Q6ZHL2-F1
#
_entry.id   AF-A0A0Q6ZHL2-F1
#
_cell.length_a   1.000
_cell.length_b   1.000
_cell.length_c   1.000
_cell.angle_alpha   90.00
_cell.angle_beta   90.00
_cell.angle_gamma   90.00
#
_symmetry.space_group_name_H-M   'P 1'
#
loop_
_entity.id
_entity.type
_entity.pdbx_description
1 polymer ?
#
loop_
_entity_poly.entity_id
_entity_poly.type
_entity_poly.pdbx_seq_one_letter_code
_entity_poly.pdbx_strand_id
1 'polypeptide(L)'
;MSEFSEPKPFDLKSKGEEELIALFHNRGRHGLVQGQIEVLREMWLRGYRIRKYCGVLSWTPDRANEVIAPFAAVSRRCRDSKRTDFSTAGGGVYKAKSEPDARWVDTYTAVKVPGLNAHFSCHIREPGDDAEFILNIKSHDVREVFTYDQNAVALERWTAVVTEACGKLE
;
A
#
# COMPACT_ATOMS: atom_id res chain seq x y z
N MET A 1 -20.01 -30.64 24.87
CA MET A 1 -19.13 -30.08 23.82
C MET A 1 -20.03 -29.26 22.91
N SER A 2 -19.97 -27.93 22.99
CA SER A 2 -20.75 -27.05 22.13
C SER A 2 -20.13 -27.07 20.74
N GLU A 3 -20.84 -27.64 19.76
CA GLU A 3 -20.54 -27.44 18.34
C GLU A 3 -20.70 -25.95 18.05
N PHE A 4 -19.58 -25.22 18.03
CA PHE A 4 -19.58 -23.89 17.46
C PHE A 4 -19.71 -24.08 15.95
N SER A 5 -20.94 -23.98 15.45
CA SER A 5 -21.18 -23.85 14.01
C SER A 5 -20.33 -22.70 13.50
N GLU A 6 -19.51 -22.96 12.47
CA GLU A 6 -18.80 -21.89 11.77
C GLU A 6 -19.81 -20.79 11.41
N PRO A 7 -19.47 -19.50 11.63
CA PRO A 7 -20.37 -18.41 11.27
C PRO A 7 -20.75 -18.56 9.80
N LYS A 8 -22.05 -18.64 9.50
CA LYS A 8 -22.51 -18.67 8.10
C LYS A 8 -21.90 -17.47 7.35
N PRO A 9 -21.33 -17.68 6.15
CA PRO A 9 -20.90 -16.57 5.31
C PRO A 9 -22.09 -15.64 5.10
N PHE A 10 -21.90 -14.36 5.40
CA PHE A 10 -22.95 -13.37 5.21
C PHE A 10 -22.84 -12.83 3.79
N ASP A 11 -23.98 -12.76 3.09
CA ASP A 11 -24.00 -12.18 1.76
C ASP A 11 -23.79 -10.68 1.85
N LEU A 12 -22.58 -10.26 1.51
CA LEU A 12 -22.19 -8.87 1.37
C LEU A 12 -22.81 -8.25 0.13
N LYS A 13 -22.96 -9.01 -0.97
CA LYS A 13 -23.32 -8.53 -2.31
C LYS A 13 -24.74 -7.95 -2.38
N SER A 14 -25.67 -8.52 -1.62
CA SER A 14 -27.06 -8.04 -1.55
C SER A 14 -27.29 -6.80 -0.68
N LYS A 15 -26.29 -6.35 0.10
CA LYS A 15 -26.45 -5.25 1.06
C LYS A 15 -26.20 -3.88 0.43
N GLY A 16 -27.03 -2.88 0.73
CA GLY A 16 -26.77 -1.47 0.41
C GLY A 16 -25.66 -0.84 1.27
N GLU A 17 -25.24 0.38 0.95
CA GLU A 17 -24.17 1.08 1.68
C GLU A 17 -24.48 1.23 3.19
N GLU A 18 -25.69 1.64 3.54
CA GLU A 18 -26.10 1.81 4.94
C GLU A 18 -26.11 0.49 5.72
N GLU A 19 -26.54 -0.60 5.08
CA GLU A 19 -26.55 -1.94 5.67
C GLU A 19 -25.13 -2.46 5.90
N LEU A 20 -24.21 -2.19 4.97
CA LEU A 20 -22.79 -2.50 5.12
C LEU A 20 -22.17 -1.70 6.28
N ILE A 21 -22.49 -0.41 6.42
CA ILE A 21 -22.03 0.41 7.54
C ILE A 21 -22.58 -0.12 8.87
N ALA A 22 -23.88 -0.44 8.94
CA ALA A 22 -24.49 -1.02 10.13
C ALA A 22 -23.84 -2.36 10.50
N LEU A 23 -23.55 -3.20 9.50
CA LEU A 23 -22.85 -4.46 9.67
C LEU A 23 -21.42 -4.25 10.17
N PHE A 24 -20.65 -3.31 9.62
CA PHE A 24 -19.32 -2.95 10.08
C PHE A 24 -19.31 -2.60 11.59
N HIS A 25 -20.24 -1.74 12.01
CA HIS A 25 -20.35 -1.37 13.43
C HIS A 25 -20.83 -2.53 14.31
N ASN A 26 -21.74 -3.37 13.82
CA ASN A 26 -22.15 -4.58 14.54
C ASN A 26 -20.96 -5.53 14.74
N ARG A 27 -20.18 -5.82 13.69
CA ARG A 27 -18.97 -6.65 13.79
C ARG A 27 -17.98 -6.08 14.80
N GLY A 28 -17.74 -4.76 14.77
CA GLY A 28 -16.88 -4.08 15.73
C GLY A 28 -17.35 -4.22 17.18
N ARG A 29 -18.66 -4.07 17.45
CA ARG A 29 -19.23 -4.28 18.80
C ARG A 29 -19.03 -5.69 19.34
N HIS A 30 -18.89 -6.67 18.46
CA HIS A 30 -18.64 -8.08 18.81
C HIS A 30 -17.16 -8.47 18.73
N GLY A 31 -16.24 -7.52 18.50
CA GLY A 31 -14.80 -7.80 18.39
C GLY A 31 -14.40 -8.60 17.14
N LEU A 32 -15.26 -8.66 16.12
CA LEU A 32 -15.05 -9.46 14.91
C LEU A 32 -14.25 -8.67 13.87
N VAL A 33 -12.95 -8.45 14.13
CA VAL A 33 -12.08 -7.61 13.29
C VAL A 33 -12.02 -8.09 11.84
N GLN A 34 -11.85 -9.39 11.59
CA GLN A 34 -11.83 -9.92 10.22
C GLN A 34 -13.14 -9.65 9.47
N GLY A 35 -14.29 -9.78 10.15
CA GLY A 35 -15.58 -9.42 9.57
C GLY A 35 -15.72 -7.92 9.28
N GLN A 36 -15.03 -7.04 10.02
CA GLN A 36 -14.96 -5.62 9.69
C GLN A 36 -14.12 -5.38 8.44
N ILE A 37 -12.99 -6.07 8.29
CA ILE A 37 -12.10 -5.96 7.12
C ILE A 37 -12.83 -6.43 5.85
N GLU A 38 -13.52 -7.56 5.89
CA GLU A 38 -14.31 -8.08 4.76
C GLU A 38 -15.37 -7.07 4.29
N VAL A 39 -16.09 -6.44 5.22
CA VAL A 39 -17.06 -5.39 4.91
C VAL A 39 -16.37 -4.18 4.26
N LEU A 40 -15.19 -3.77 4.76
CA LEU A 40 -14.45 -2.66 4.17
C LEU A 40 -13.94 -2.94 2.77
N ARG A 41 -13.48 -4.17 2.50
CA ARG A 41 -13.08 -4.60 1.16
C ARG A 41 -14.25 -4.47 0.19
N GLU A 42 -15.42 -4.98 0.56
CA GLU A 42 -16.62 -4.86 -0.27
C GLU A 42 -17.01 -3.40 -0.52
N MET A 43 -17.03 -2.58 0.53
CA MET A 43 -17.33 -1.15 0.40
C MET A 43 -16.32 -0.45 -0.53
N TRP A 44 -15.03 -0.78 -0.42
CA TRP A 44 -14.00 -0.27 -1.31
C TRP A 44 -14.22 -0.72 -2.75
N LEU A 45 -14.46 -2.01 -3.00
CA LEU A 45 -14.71 -2.56 -4.34
C LEU A 45 -15.87 -1.83 -5.04
N ARG A 46 -16.91 -1.46 -4.29
CA ARG A 46 -18.08 -0.73 -4.80
C ARG A 46 -17.91 0.78 -4.96
N GLY A 47 -16.74 1.34 -4.60
CA GLY A 47 -16.52 2.78 -4.72
C GLY A 47 -17.00 3.62 -3.54
N TYR A 48 -17.48 3.01 -2.46
CA TYR A 48 -17.89 3.76 -1.27
C TYR A 48 -16.70 4.39 -0.55
N ARG A 49 -16.98 5.49 0.15
CA ARG A 49 -15.96 6.24 0.89
C ARG A 49 -15.64 5.51 2.21
N ILE A 50 -14.51 4.83 2.25
CA ILE A 50 -14.11 4.02 3.42
C ILE A 50 -13.16 4.70 4.41
N ARG A 51 -12.65 5.91 4.11
CA ARG A 51 -11.56 6.55 4.88
C ARG A 51 -11.80 6.61 6.39
N LYS A 52 -13.02 6.94 6.82
CA LYS A 52 -13.39 7.03 8.25
C LYS A 52 -13.42 5.69 8.99
N TYR A 53 -13.35 4.58 8.27
CA TYR A 53 -13.44 3.23 8.84
C TYR A 53 -12.11 2.48 8.81
N CYS A 54 -11.06 3.04 8.20
CA CYS A 54 -9.74 2.39 8.07
C CYS A 54 -9.01 2.16 9.39
N GLY A 55 -9.51 2.66 10.53
CA GLY A 55 -8.87 2.48 11.85
C GLY A 55 -8.75 1.04 12.32
N VAL A 56 -9.43 0.08 11.68
CA VAL A 56 -9.29 -1.37 11.95
C VAL A 56 -8.17 -2.03 11.14
N LEU A 57 -7.58 -1.32 10.19
CA LEU A 57 -6.59 -1.86 9.26
C LEU A 57 -5.17 -1.68 9.82
N SER A 58 -4.36 -2.72 9.71
CA SER A 58 -2.92 -2.65 10.03
C SER A 58 -2.20 -1.66 9.11
N TRP A 59 -2.57 -1.68 7.84
CA TRP A 59 -2.04 -0.80 6.82
C TRP A 59 -3.09 0.21 6.36
N THR A 60 -2.69 1.46 6.23
CA THR A 60 -3.50 2.55 5.66
C THR A 60 -2.66 3.34 4.66
N PRO A 61 -3.28 4.12 3.75
CA PRO A 61 -2.54 5.01 2.86
C PRO A 61 -1.61 5.96 3.63
N ASP A 62 -2.07 6.48 4.78
CA ASP A 62 -1.30 7.39 5.63
C ASP A 62 -0.06 6.66 6.20
N ARG A 63 -0.23 5.45 6.75
CA ARG A 63 0.90 4.62 7.25
C ARG A 63 1.88 4.26 6.13
N ALA A 64 1.40 3.93 4.93
CA ALA A 64 2.27 3.64 3.79
C ALA A 64 3.12 4.86 3.38
N ASN A 65 2.53 6.06 3.40
CA ASN A 65 3.26 7.30 3.14
C ASN A 65 4.33 7.58 4.21
N GLU A 66 4.01 7.36 5.50
CA GLU A 66 4.98 7.49 6.60
C GLU A 66 6.17 6.55 6.41
N VAL A 67 5.93 5.30 6.04
CA VAL A 67 6.97 4.29 5.83
C VAL A 67 7.84 4.59 4.60
N ILE A 68 7.26 5.16 3.53
CA ILE A 68 8.02 5.55 2.34
C ILE A 68 8.80 6.86 2.54
N ALA A 69 8.41 7.72 3.50
CA ALA A 69 9.03 9.03 3.69
C ALA A 69 10.57 9.02 3.80
N PRO A 70 11.22 8.08 4.54
CA PRO A 70 12.69 7.98 4.57
C PRO A 70 13.31 7.68 3.20
N PHE A 71 12.69 6.81 2.39
CA PHE A 71 13.15 6.50 1.04
C PHE A 71 13.02 7.70 0.12
N ALA A 72 11.92 8.45 0.23
CA ALA A 72 11.72 9.70 -0.50
C ALA A 72 12.77 10.76 -0.11
N ALA A 73 13.14 10.84 1.18
CA ALA A 73 14.19 11.74 1.64
C ALA A 73 15.55 11.42 0.99
N VAL A 74 15.89 10.14 0.80
CA VAL A 74 17.09 9.73 0.04
C VAL A 74 17.00 10.20 -1.41
N SER A 75 15.88 9.95 -2.09
CA SER A 75 15.69 10.33 -3.49
C SER A 75 15.80 11.84 -3.72
N ARG A 76 15.29 12.65 -2.78
CA ARG A 76 15.37 14.13 -2.83
C ARG A 76 16.80 14.66 -2.81
N ARG A 77 17.75 13.90 -2.25
CA ARG A 77 19.17 14.30 -2.23
C ARG A 77 19.82 14.16 -3.61
N CYS A 78 19.21 13.40 -4.52
CA CYS A 78 19.65 13.31 -5.91
C CYS A 78 19.07 14.46 -6.76
N ARG A 79 19.76 15.61 -6.76
CA ARG A 79 19.30 16.85 -7.43
C ARG A 79 19.12 16.71 -8.94
N ASP A 80 19.87 15.82 -9.58
CA ASP A 80 19.82 15.61 -11.04
C ASP A 80 18.71 14.64 -11.48
N SER A 81 17.90 14.14 -10.54
CA SER A 81 16.81 13.21 -10.84
C SER A 81 15.75 13.86 -11.75
N LYS A 82 15.44 13.19 -12.87
CA LYS A 82 14.39 13.59 -13.83
C LYS A 82 13.00 13.04 -13.47
N ARG A 83 12.82 12.52 -12.25
CA ARG A 83 11.55 11.95 -11.76
C ARG A 83 11.02 12.80 -10.61
N THR A 84 9.71 12.80 -10.46
CA THR A 84 9.09 13.19 -9.20
C THR A 84 9.62 12.28 -8.10
N ASP A 85 10.15 12.91 -7.06
CA ASP A 85 10.78 12.29 -5.90
C ASP A 85 9.80 11.43 -5.10
N PHE A 86 8.51 11.78 -5.13
CA PHE A 86 7.47 11.06 -4.41
C PHE A 86 6.13 11.11 -5.15
N SER A 87 5.46 9.97 -5.24
CA SER A 87 4.06 9.90 -5.64
C SER A 87 3.25 9.35 -4.47
N THR A 88 2.22 10.10 -4.06
CA THR A 88 1.28 9.69 -3.02
C THR A 88 0.41 8.53 -3.50
N ALA A 89 -0.03 7.69 -2.56
CA ALA A 89 -1.05 6.67 -2.80
C ALA A 89 -2.23 7.26 -3.59
N GLY A 90 -2.49 6.74 -4.78
CA GLY A 90 -3.59 7.18 -5.65
C GLY A 90 -3.26 8.34 -6.61
N GLY A 91 -1.99 8.74 -6.71
CA GLY A 91 -1.52 9.75 -7.68
C GLY A 91 -1.23 9.21 -9.09
N GLY A 92 -1.34 7.90 -9.30
CA GLY A 92 -1.16 7.25 -10.61
C GLY A 92 -2.40 7.34 -11.52
N VAL A 93 -2.26 6.85 -12.76
CA VAL A 93 -3.38 6.66 -13.69
C VAL A 93 -4.46 5.83 -12.99
N TYR A 94 -5.68 6.36 -12.90
CA TYR A 94 -6.82 5.66 -12.35
C TYR A 94 -6.97 4.30 -13.05
N LYS A 95 -6.78 3.21 -12.30
CA LYS A 95 -7.13 1.87 -12.73
C LYS A 95 -8.50 1.54 -12.17
N ALA A 96 -9.38 0.97 -12.99
CA ALA A 96 -10.66 0.50 -12.47
C ALA A 96 -10.40 -0.56 -11.39
N LYS A 97 -11.14 -0.53 -10.28
CA LYS A 97 -10.92 -1.45 -9.14
C LYS A 97 -11.07 -2.93 -9.49
N SER A 98 -11.73 -3.22 -10.61
CA SER A 98 -11.86 -4.56 -11.20
C SER A 98 -10.62 -5.02 -11.96
N GLU A 99 -9.64 -4.15 -12.20
CA GLU A 99 -8.39 -4.52 -12.86
C GLU A 99 -7.47 -5.29 -11.90
N PRO A 100 -6.80 -6.37 -12.34
CA PRO A 100 -5.88 -7.14 -11.50
C PRO A 100 -4.73 -6.32 -10.89
N ASP A 101 -4.37 -5.23 -11.57
CA ASP A 101 -3.31 -4.32 -11.16
C ASP A 101 -3.82 -3.10 -10.38
N ALA A 102 -5.12 -3.02 -10.10
CA ALA A 102 -5.62 -2.04 -9.16
C ALA A 102 -5.01 -2.31 -7.79
N ARG A 103 -4.56 -1.24 -7.15
CA ARG A 103 -3.99 -1.28 -5.81
C ARG A 103 -4.74 -0.26 -4.98
N TRP A 104 -5.13 -0.66 -3.78
CA TRP A 104 -5.68 0.24 -2.78
C TRP A 104 -4.66 1.30 -2.37
N VAL A 105 -3.38 0.91 -2.25
CA VAL A 105 -2.25 1.80 -2.03
C VAL A 105 -1.19 1.52 -3.08
N ASP A 106 -0.75 2.58 -3.74
CA ASP A 106 0.36 2.58 -4.70
C ASP A 106 1.18 3.85 -4.49
N THR A 107 2.06 3.80 -3.48
CA THR A 107 2.96 4.91 -3.14
C THR A 107 4.36 4.52 -3.57
N TYR A 108 5.12 5.45 -4.18
CA TYR A 108 6.50 5.17 -4.54
C TYR A 108 7.39 6.42 -4.50
N THR A 109 8.70 6.17 -4.44
CA THR A 109 9.76 7.15 -4.69
C THR A 109 10.63 6.68 -5.86
N ALA A 110 11.21 7.61 -6.63
CA ALA A 110 11.98 7.25 -7.82
C ALA A 110 13.18 8.17 -8.04
N VAL A 111 14.22 7.60 -8.66
CA VAL A 111 15.40 8.33 -9.15
C VAL A 111 15.62 7.98 -10.62
N LYS A 112 15.82 9.00 -11.45
CA LYS A 112 16.20 8.83 -12.85
C LYS A 112 17.32 9.78 -13.24
N VAL A 113 18.52 9.24 -13.39
CA VAL A 113 19.73 9.96 -13.84
C VAL A 113 20.38 9.18 -15.01
N PRO A 114 21.36 9.74 -15.75
CA PRO A 114 22.07 8.95 -16.75
C PRO A 114 22.62 7.65 -16.15
N GLY A 115 22.30 6.50 -16.75
CA GLY A 115 22.71 5.18 -16.26
C GLY A 115 21.79 4.54 -15.19
N LEU A 116 20.90 5.30 -14.54
CA LEU A 116 19.98 4.75 -13.52
C LEU A 116 18.52 5.14 -13.78
N ASN A 117 17.64 4.15 -13.73
CA ASN A 117 16.18 4.38 -13.65
C ASN A 117 15.60 3.41 -12.62
N ALA A 118 15.42 3.88 -11.39
CA ALA A 118 15.01 3.05 -10.27
C ALA A 118 13.81 3.66 -9.53
N HIS A 119 13.00 2.79 -8.91
CA HIS A 119 11.95 3.20 -8.00
C HIS A 119 11.82 2.20 -6.85
N PHE A 120 11.41 2.72 -5.69
CA PHE A 120 11.05 1.94 -4.52
C PHE A 120 9.58 2.22 -4.21
N SER A 121 8.76 1.17 -4.13
CA SER A 121 7.31 1.27 -3.95
C SER A 121 6.81 0.51 -2.73
N CYS A 122 5.69 0.99 -2.19
CA CYS A 122 4.84 0.29 -1.23
C CYS A 122 3.48 0.07 -1.91
N HIS A 123 3.11 -1.21 -2.08
CA HIS A 123 1.84 -1.60 -2.66
C HIS A 123 0.98 -2.33 -1.64
N ILE A 124 -0.31 -2.01 -1.62
CA ILE A 124 -1.32 -2.79 -0.91
C ILE A 124 -2.45 -3.03 -1.90
N ARG A 125 -2.78 -4.30 -2.12
CA ARG A 125 -3.76 -4.69 -3.14
C ARG A 125 -5.17 -4.29 -2.71
N GLU A 126 -5.61 -4.77 -1.56
CA GLU A 126 -6.94 -4.48 -1.00
C GLU A 126 -6.86 -4.02 0.46
N PRO A 127 -7.88 -3.32 0.99
CA PRO A 127 -7.94 -3.00 2.42
C PRO A 127 -7.78 -4.26 3.28
N GLY A 128 -6.82 -4.24 4.22
CA GLY A 128 -6.56 -5.35 5.13
C GLY A 128 -5.55 -6.38 4.63
N ASP A 129 -5.02 -6.22 3.42
CA ASP A 129 -3.82 -6.94 2.99
C ASP A 129 -2.56 -6.36 3.64
N ASP A 130 -1.50 -7.16 3.67
CA ASP A 130 -0.17 -6.69 4.04
C ASP A 130 0.45 -5.83 2.92
N ALA A 131 1.36 -4.94 3.32
CA ALA A 131 2.13 -4.13 2.38
C ALA A 131 3.28 -4.92 1.76
N GLU A 132 3.41 -4.81 0.44
CA GLU A 132 4.55 -5.30 -0.32
C GLU A 132 5.48 -4.11 -0.66
N PHE A 133 6.77 -4.25 -0.33
CA PHE A 133 7.78 -3.24 -0.66
C PHE A 133 8.64 -3.76 -1.81
N ILE A 134 8.82 -2.96 -2.86
CA ILE A 134 9.50 -3.41 -4.07
C ILE A 134 10.52 -2.38 -4.51
N LEU A 135 11.78 -2.81 -4.63
CA LEU A 135 12.82 -2.08 -5.34
C LEU A 135 12.88 -2.59 -6.78
N ASN A 136 12.71 -1.69 -7.74
CA ASN A 136 12.85 -1.99 -9.16
C ASN A 136 13.93 -1.08 -9.77
N ILE A 137 14.98 -1.66 -10.33
CA ILE A 137 16.03 -0.95 -11.05
C ILE A 137 15.91 -1.30 -12.54
N LYS A 138 15.14 -0.49 -13.26
CA LYS A 138 14.80 -0.72 -14.68
C LYS A 138 16.02 -0.72 -15.60
N SER A 139 17.07 0.04 -15.26
CA SER A 139 18.31 0.09 -16.06
C SER A 139 19.10 -1.23 -16.02
N HIS A 140 18.85 -2.08 -15.02
CA HIS A 140 19.59 -3.33 -14.81
C HIS A 140 18.66 -4.56 -14.70
N ASP A 141 17.37 -4.41 -15.00
CA ASP A 141 16.34 -5.46 -14.87
C ASP A 141 16.32 -6.15 -13.49
N VAL A 142 16.55 -5.38 -12.42
CA VAL A 142 16.54 -5.89 -11.05
C VAL A 142 15.18 -5.62 -10.40
N ARG A 143 14.63 -6.64 -9.74
CA ARG A 143 13.44 -6.55 -8.88
C ARG A 143 13.68 -7.28 -7.57
N GLU A 144 13.72 -6.52 -6.48
CA GLU A 144 13.89 -7.04 -5.12
C GLU A 144 12.60 -6.75 -4.32
N VAL A 145 12.10 -7.74 -3.57
CA VAL A 145 10.88 -7.63 -2.76
C VAL A 145 11.25 -7.75 -1.29
N PHE A 146 10.71 -6.85 -0.48
CA PHE A 146 10.94 -6.77 0.96
C PHE A 146 9.62 -6.84 1.71
N THR A 147 9.64 -7.50 2.86
CA THR A 147 8.57 -7.45 3.87
C THR A 147 8.79 -6.25 4.81
N TYR A 148 7.76 -5.89 5.59
CA TYR A 148 7.82 -4.72 6.47
C TYR A 148 8.97 -4.76 7.51
N ASP A 149 9.25 -5.95 8.06
CA ASP A 149 10.35 -6.19 8.99
C ASP A 149 11.74 -6.02 8.35
N GLN A 150 11.83 -6.05 7.02
CA GLN A 150 13.05 -5.83 6.26
C GLN A 150 13.24 -4.36 5.82
N ASN A 151 12.40 -3.43 6.30
CA ASN A 151 12.45 -2.04 5.86
C ASN A 151 13.80 -1.35 6.08
N ALA A 152 14.51 -1.68 7.16
CA ALA A 152 15.86 -1.14 7.39
C ALA A 152 16.84 -1.58 6.29
N VAL A 153 16.81 -2.87 5.96
CA VAL A 153 17.62 -3.46 4.87
C VAL A 153 17.24 -2.85 3.52
N ALA A 154 15.95 -2.68 3.27
CA ALA A 154 15.45 -2.05 2.05
C ALA A 154 15.93 -0.59 1.92
N LEU A 155 15.94 0.17 3.03
CA LEU A 155 16.40 1.56 3.04
C LEU A 155 17.90 1.67 2.82
N GLU A 156 18.69 0.80 3.44
CA GLU A 156 20.14 0.70 3.18
C GLU A 156 20.40 0.41 1.70
N ARG A 157 19.67 -0.57 1.14
CA ARG A 157 19.78 -0.95 -0.26
C ARG A 157 19.41 0.21 -1.20
N TRP A 158 18.30 0.89 -0.93
CA TRP A 158 17.88 2.06 -1.70
C TRP A 158 18.92 3.19 -1.63
N THR A 159 19.44 3.46 -0.44
CA THR A 159 20.48 4.47 -0.22
C THR A 159 21.74 4.16 -1.02
N ALA A 160 22.18 2.91 -1.05
CA ALA A 160 23.33 2.49 -1.83
C ALA A 160 23.11 2.74 -3.34
N VAL A 161 21.95 2.33 -3.88
CA VAL A 161 21.59 2.54 -5.30
C VAL A 161 21.60 4.02 -5.67
N VAL A 162 20.99 4.88 -4.84
CA VAL A 162 20.93 6.32 -5.12
C VAL A 162 22.30 6.98 -4.97
N THR A 163 23.10 6.58 -3.98
CA THR A 163 24.47 7.12 -3.78
C THR A 163 25.40 6.76 -4.93
N GLU A 164 25.35 5.51 -5.41
CA GLU A 164 26.17 5.07 -6.55
C GLU A 164 25.91 5.91 -7.80
N ALA A 165 24.64 6.24 -8.06
CA ALA A 165 24.24 6.95 -9.28
C ALA A 165 24.37 8.48 -9.18
N CYS A 166 24.20 9.06 -7.99
CA CYS A 166 24.18 10.51 -7.80
C CYS A 166 25.46 11.07 -7.14
N GLY A 167 26.41 10.19 -6.77
CA GLY A 167 27.62 10.58 -6.04
C GLY A 167 27.36 10.76 -4.54
N LYS A 168 28.23 11.51 -3.84
CA LYS A 168 28.01 11.81 -2.41
C LYS A 168 26.69 12.54 -2.25
N LEU A 169 25.74 11.90 -1.58
CA LEU A 169 24.49 12.53 -1.17
C LEU A 169 24.86 13.65 -0.18
N GLU A 170 24.56 14.90 -0.54
CA GLU A 170 24.64 16.06 0.36
C GLU A 170 23.42 16.10 1.28
#